data_AF-A0A2J6X5X8-F1
#
_entry.id   AF-A0A2J6X5X8-F1
#
_cell.length_a   1.000
_cell.length_b   1.000
_cell.length_c   1.000
_cell.angle_alpha   90.00
_cell.angle_beta   90.00
_cell.angle_gamma   90.00
#
_symmetry.space_group_name_H-M   'P 1'
#
loop_
_entity.id
_entity.type
_entity.pdbx_description
1 polymer ?
#
loop_
_entity_poly.entity_id
_entity_poly.type
_entity_poly.pdbx_seq_one_letter_code
_entity_poly.pdbx_strand_id
1 'polypeptide(L)' 'GRNGTTRVLPPRAGQHADFIVAQDALALLAASRGLPPFDLMLEAKAGDLALLRLRHDLHRYAPEWVACVQ' A
#
# COMPACT_ATOMS: atom_id res chain seq x y z
N GLY A 1 14.63 -20.84 -17.52
CA GLY A 1 15.84 -20.11 -17.09
C GLY A 1 15.57 -18.63 -17.17
N ARG A 2 15.68 -17.90 -16.06
CA ARG A 2 15.43 -16.45 -16.01
C ARG A 2 16.64 -15.70 -16.58
N ASN A 3 16.65 -15.46 -17.88
CA ASN A 3 17.44 -14.37 -18.49
C ASN A 3 16.75 -13.05 -18.07
N GLY A 4 17.38 -12.11 -17.35
CA GLY A 4 18.67 -11.49 -17.65
C GLY A 4 18.54 -9.98 -17.92
N THR A 5 17.33 -9.42 -17.93
CA THR A 5 17.11 -7.96 -17.97
C THR A 5 15.91 -7.58 -17.09
N THR A 6 16.16 -7.01 -15.91
CA THR A 6 15.10 -6.33 -15.14
C THR A 6 14.69 -5.09 -15.92
N ARG A 7 13.66 -5.21 -16.77
CA ARG A 7 13.16 -4.09 -17.55
C ARG A 7 12.27 -3.24 -16.66
N VAL A 8 12.75 -2.06 -16.26
CA VAL A 8 11.93 -1.04 -15.62
C VAL A 8 10.89 -0.59 -16.63
N LEU A 9 9.62 -0.89 -16.35
CA LEU A 9 8.49 -0.43 -17.15
C LEU A 9 7.92 0.83 -16.52
N PRO A 10 7.54 1.84 -17.32
CA PRO A 10 6.83 3.00 -16.78
C PRO A 10 5.48 2.55 -16.21
N PRO A 11 4.98 3.22 -15.15
CA PRO A 11 3.65 2.96 -14.64
C PRO A 11 2.63 3.22 -15.76
N ARG A 12 1.69 2.28 -15.91
CA ARG A 12 0.60 2.39 -16.89
C ARG A 12 -0.68 2.72 -16.13
N ALA A 13 -1.47 3.62 -16.68
CA ALA A 13 -2.78 3.95 -16.11
C ALA A 13 -3.64 2.69 -15.96
N GLY A 14 -4.30 2.55 -14.81
CA GLY A 14 -5.16 1.41 -14.50
C GLY A 14 -4.45 0.10 -14.15
N GLN A 15 -3.11 0.06 -14.09
CA GLN A 15 -2.38 -1.12 -13.61
C GLN A 15 -2.05 -1.01 -12.12
N HIS A 16 -2.25 -2.12 -11.39
CA HIS A 16 -1.82 -2.19 -10.00
C HIS A 16 -0.30 -2.07 -9.89
N ALA A 17 0.14 -1.29 -8.90
CA ALA A 17 1.53 -1.22 -8.51
C ALA A 17 1.94 -2.51 -7.78
N ASP A 18 3.25 -2.74 -7.67
CA ASP A 18 3.78 -3.83 -6.84
C ASP A 18 3.54 -3.55 -5.35
N PHE A 19 3.66 -2.28 -4.94
CA PHE A 19 3.49 -1.82 -3.57
C PHE A 19 2.53 -0.64 -3.49
N ILE A 20 1.89 -0.48 -2.33
CA ILE A 20 1.03 0.66 -2.03
C ILE A 20 1.91 1.90 -1.75
N VAL A 21 1.53 3.03 -2.35
CA VAL A 21 2.15 4.32 -2.05
C VAL A 21 1.65 4.79 -0.68
N ALA A 22 2.56 4.98 0.26
CA ALA A 22 2.22 5.31 1.65
C ALA A 22 1.38 6.58 1.77
N GLN A 23 1.70 7.63 1.00
CA GLN A 23 0.97 8.90 1.01
C GLN A 23 -0.48 8.73 0.56
N ASP A 24 -0.73 7.91 -0.46
CA ASP A 24 -2.09 7.63 -0.97
C ASP A 24 -2.90 6.84 0.05
N ALA A 25 -2.28 5.87 0.73
CA ALA A 25 -2.91 5.14 1.83
C ALA A 25 -3.28 6.07 2.99
N LEU A 26 -2.41 7.01 3.36
CA LEU A 26 -2.68 7.99 4.41
C LEU A 26 -3.82 8.95 4.02
N ALA A 27 -3.86 9.38 2.77
CA ALA A 27 -4.96 10.21 2.27
C ALA A 27 -6.30 9.46 2.37
N LEU A 28 -6.32 8.17 2.05
CA LEU A 28 -7.51 7.32 2.20
C LEU A 28 -7.93 7.16 3.67
N LEU A 29 -6.98 6.87 4.57
CA LEU A 29 -7.26 6.72 6.01
C LEU A 29 -7.76 8.04 6.64
N ALA A 30 -7.20 9.17 6.22
CA ALA A 30 -7.67 10.48 6.64
C ALA A 30 -9.11 10.74 6.15
N ALA A 31 -9.42 10.39 4.90
CA ALA A 31 -10.75 10.52 4.32
C ALA A 31 -11.77 9.57 4.95
N SER A 32 -11.33 8.43 5.52
CA SER A 32 -12.21 7.47 6.19
C SER A 32 -12.55 7.84 7.63
N ARG A 33 -12.07 8.98 8.15
CA ARG A 33 -12.42 9.44 9.50
C ARG A 33 -13.92 9.66 9.63
N GLY A 34 -14.51 9.04 10.66
CA GLY A 34 -15.94 9.10 10.94
C GLY A 34 -16.77 8.01 10.27
N LEU A 35 -16.16 7.16 9.44
CA LEU A 35 -16.80 5.93 8.97
C LEU A 35 -16.80 4.88 10.09
N PRO A 36 -17.80 3.97 10.12
CA PRO A 36 -17.76 2.81 11.01
C PRO A 36 -16.55 1.92 10.70
N PRO A 37 -16.12 1.02 11.60
CA PRO A 37 -15.04 0.08 11.33
C PRO A 37 -15.30 -0.73 10.05
N PHE A 38 -14.29 -0.86 9.20
CA PHE A 38 -14.35 -1.62 7.95
C PHE A 38 -13.00 -2.28 7.65
N ASP A 39 -13.05 -3.32 6.83
CA ASP A 39 -11.85 -4.00 6.33
C ASP A 39 -11.41 -3.40 4.99
N LEU A 40 -10.11 -3.16 4.84
CA LEU A 40 -9.52 -2.64 3.60
C LEU A 40 -8.89 -3.77 2.79
N MET A 41 -9.44 -4.03 1.61
CA MET A 41 -8.83 -4.96 0.65
C MET A 41 -7.71 -4.25 -0.12
N LEU A 42 -6.51 -4.84 -0.13
CA LEU A 42 -5.35 -4.30 -0.86
C LEU A 42 -5.15 -5.04 -2.18
N GLU A 43 -5.18 -4.31 -3.29
CA GLU A 43 -4.91 -4.83 -4.63
C GLU A 43 -3.51 -4.39 -5.09
N ALA A 44 -2.51 -5.25 -4.86
CA ALA A 44 -1.12 -5.00 -5.24
C ALA A 44 -0.46 -6.26 -5.80
N LYS A 45 0.43 -6.11 -6.79
CA LYS A 45 1.06 -7.28 -7.46
C LYS A 45 1.96 -8.08 -6.52
N ALA A 46 2.54 -7.46 -5.50
CA ALA A 46 3.39 -8.16 -4.54
C ALA A 46 2.61 -8.94 -3.46
N GLY A 47 1.26 -8.95 -3.51
CA GLY A 47 0.42 -9.69 -2.55
C GLY A 47 0.72 -9.32 -1.11
N ASP A 48 0.92 -10.32 -0.25
CA ASP A 48 1.18 -10.14 1.20
C ASP A 48 2.40 -9.26 1.51
N LEU A 49 3.39 -9.23 0.62
CA LEU A 49 4.56 -8.37 0.79
C LEU A 49 4.17 -6.89 0.72
N ALA A 50 3.13 -6.54 -0.04
CA ALA A 50 2.62 -5.19 -0.09
C ALA A 50 2.00 -4.76 1.25
N LEU A 51 1.30 -5.67 1.94
CA LEU A 51 0.74 -5.41 3.27
C LEU A 51 1.86 -5.19 4.30
N LEU A 52 2.86 -6.08 4.34
CA LEU A 52 3.99 -5.95 5.26
C LEU A 52 4.75 -4.64 5.04
N ARG A 53 4.95 -4.27 3.76
CA ARG A 53 5.61 -3.02 3.40
C ARG A 53 4.78 -1.81 3.83
N LEU A 54 3.47 -1.82 3.56
CA LEU A 54 2.57 -0.74 3.97
C LEU A 54 2.59 -0.55 5.49
N ARG A 55 2.52 -1.63 6.27
CA ARG A 55 2.62 -1.55 7.73
C ARG A 55 3.93 -0.91 8.18
N HIS A 56 5.06 -1.33 7.60
CA HIS A 56 6.36 -0.72 7.87
C HIS A 56 6.37 0.78 7.55
N ASP A 57 5.82 1.18 6.40
CA ASP A 57 5.79 2.56 5.98
C ASP A 57 4.85 3.41 6.86
N LEU A 58 3.70 2.87 7.29
CA LEU A 58 2.82 3.52 8.27
C LEU A 58 3.51 3.75 9.62
N HIS A 59 4.21 2.73 10.14
CA HIS A 59 5.03 2.88 11.35
C HIS A 59 6.09 3.98 11.23
N ARG A 60 6.65 4.17 10.03
CA ARG A 60 7.73 5.13 9.78
C ARG A 60 7.22 6.56 9.56
N TYR A 61 6.13 6.72 8.82
CA TYR A 61 5.69 8.02 8.32
C TYR A 61 4.44 8.57 9.02
N ALA A 62 3.64 7.72 9.67
CA ALA A 62 2.40 8.12 10.31
C ALA A 62 2.08 7.22 11.53
N PRO A 63 2.94 7.26 12.57
CA PRO A 63 2.81 6.40 13.73
C PRO A 63 1.47 6.54 14.46
N GLU A 64 0.76 7.66 14.30
CA GLU A 64 -0.56 7.89 14.87
C GLU A 64 -1.65 6.96 14.30
N TRP A 65 -1.46 6.41 13.10
CA TRP A 65 -2.42 5.51 12.46
C TRP A 65 -2.19 4.04 12.80
N VAL A 66 -1.01 3.70 13.32
CA VAL A 66 -0.62 2.32 13.65
C VAL A 66 -1.59 1.68 14.63
N ALA A 67 -2.08 2.44 15.62
CA ALA A 67 -3.01 1.92 16.62
C ALA A 67 -4.43 1.68 16.05
N CYS A 68 -4.77 2.33 14.93
CA CYS A 68 -6.09 2.24 14.31
C CYS A 68 -6.18 1.17 13.23
N VAL A 69 -5.05 0.71 12.69
CA VAL A 69 -4.97 -0.31 11.64
C VAL A 69 -4.49 -1.63 12.26
N GLN A 70 -5.36 -2.63 12.33
CA GLN A 70 -5.05 -3.95 12.92
C GLN A 70 -4.68 -4.98 11.87
#